data_AF-A0A497GVB9-F1
#
_entry.id   AF-A0A497GVB9-F1
#
_cell.length_a   1.000
_cell.length_b   1.000
_cell.length_c   1.000
_cell.angle_alpha   90.00
_cell.angle_beta   90.00
_cell.angle_gamma   90.00
#
_symmetry.space_group_name_H-M   'P 1'
#
loop_
_entity.id
_entity.type
_entity.pdbx_description
1 polymer ?
#
loop_
_entity_poly.entity_id
_entity_poly.type
_entity_poly.pdbx_seq_one_letter_code
_entity_poly.pdbx_strand_id
1 'polypeptide(L)'
;MRINHIGRKLIWVFNLAWAIIVGLIFLTPYLAHIGSPVAKYLYLLFRPTCHQRPERSFFLWGHKMAVCARCTGTYISLFFWGLVFGIILRFRKIKALPLWGFALLLLPTAVDGGTQFVGLRESTNILRLITGILSGLAVVWFVYPQIYLLEEEQPLSDELAYSGEKASLRQG
;
A
#
# COMPACT_ATOMS: atom_id res chain seq x y z
N MET A 1 -27.19 13.42 13.83
CA MET A 1 -26.41 12.22 13.47
C MET A 1 -25.06 12.70 12.94
N ARG A 2 -23.94 12.45 13.64
CA ARG A 2 -22.61 12.81 13.12
C ARG A 2 -22.29 11.82 12.00
N ILE A 3 -22.23 12.28 10.75
CA ILE A 3 -21.64 11.50 9.67
C ILE A 3 -20.15 11.37 10.02
N ASN A 4 -19.80 10.25 10.62
CA ASN A 4 -18.43 10.00 11.03
C ASN A 4 -17.63 9.68 9.75
N HIS A 5 -16.80 10.63 9.30
CA HIS A 5 -15.89 10.46 8.16
C HIS A 5 -14.72 9.49 8.46
N ILE A 6 -15.00 8.35 9.08
CA ILE A 6 -14.01 7.36 9.53
C ILE A 6 -13.27 6.74 8.34
N GLY A 7 -13.96 6.39 7.25
CA GLY A 7 -13.36 5.78 6.07
C GLY A 7 -12.36 6.74 5.40
N ARG A 8 -12.76 8.00 5.22
CA ARG A 8 -11.86 9.06 4.73
C ARG A 8 -10.66 9.26 5.65
N LYS A 9 -10.86 9.32 6.98
CA LYS A 9 -9.74 9.46 7.93
C LYS A 9 -8.77 8.28 7.83
N LEU A 10 -9.29 7.06 7.68
CA LEU A 10 -8.49 5.85 7.58
C LEU A 10 -7.58 5.86 6.34
N ILE A 11 -8.07 6.32 5.18
CA ILE A 11 -7.26 6.51 3.97
C ILE A 11 -6.06 7.42 4.23
N TRP A 12 -6.25 8.54 4.95
CA TRP A 12 -5.17 9.47 5.27
C TRP A 12 -4.21 8.92 6.31
N VAL A 13 -4.69 8.13 7.27
CA VAL A 13 -3.84 7.41 8.23
C VAL A 13 -2.95 6.39 7.50
N PHE A 14 -3.51 5.59 6.59
CA PHE A 14 -2.70 4.68 5.78
C PHE A 14 -1.69 5.43 4.92
N ASN A 15 -2.09 6.53 4.29
CA ASN A 15 -1.17 7.32 3.47
C ASN A 15 -0.03 7.93 4.29
N LEU A 16 -0.31 8.40 5.51
CA LEU A 16 0.70 8.88 6.45
C LEU A 16 1.67 7.76 6.86
N ALA A 17 1.15 6.57 7.15
CA ALA A 17 1.98 5.41 7.46
C ALA A 17 2.90 5.05 6.28
N TRP A 18 2.39 5.05 5.04
CA TRP A 18 3.22 4.82 3.85
C TRP A 18 4.26 5.92 3.63
N ALA A 19 3.91 7.19 3.87
CA ALA A 19 4.84 8.31 3.80
C ALA A 19 6.00 8.14 4.79
N ILE A 20 5.70 7.77 6.04
CA ILE A 20 6.70 7.49 7.07
C ILE A 20 7.59 6.32 6.63
N ILE A 21 7.00 5.22 6.14
CA ILE A 21 7.75 4.05 5.67
C ILE A 21 8.71 4.43 4.53
N VAL A 22 8.23 5.16 3.51
CA VAL A 22 9.07 5.66 2.41
C VAL A 22 10.18 6.56 2.95
N GLY A 23 9.85 7.49 3.84
CA GLY A 23 10.84 8.35 4.50
C GLY A 23 11.94 7.55 5.19
N LEU A 24 11.58 6.55 5.99
CA LEU A 24 12.55 5.68 6.68
C LEU A 24 13.40 4.86 5.70
N ILE A 25 12.83 4.38 4.58
CA ILE A 25 13.56 3.63 3.55
C ILE A 25 14.71 4.46 2.96
N PHE A 26 14.45 5.73 2.63
CA PHE A 26 15.46 6.65 2.07
C PHE A 26 16.38 7.26 3.14
N LEU A 27 15.88 7.44 4.36
CA LEU A 27 16.67 7.91 5.50
C LEU A 27 17.76 6.89 5.89
N THR A 28 17.49 5.60 5.72
CA THR A 28 18.42 4.53 6.12
C THR A 28 19.81 4.63 5.47
N PRO A 29 19.97 4.69 4.13
CA PRO A 29 21.29 4.84 3.52
C PRO A 29 21.96 6.19 3.82
N TYR A 30 21.18 7.26 4.05
CA TYR A 30 21.72 8.54 4.49
C TYR A 30 22.32 8.44 5.91
N LEU A 31 21.61 7.82 6.84
CA LEU A 31 22.11 7.58 8.20
C LEU A 31 23.36 6.68 8.19
N ALA A 32 23.40 5.70 7.29
CA ALA A 32 24.58 4.86 7.10
C ALA A 32 25.78 5.68 6.56
N HIS A 33 25.53 6.59 5.62
CA HIS A 33 26.56 7.47 5.06
C HIS A 33 27.23 8.37 6.11
N ILE A 34 26.45 8.91 7.06
CA ILE A 34 26.99 9.73 8.16
C ILE A 34 27.52 8.90 9.34
N GLY A 35 27.57 7.56 9.22
CA GLY A 35 28.07 6.67 10.27
C GLY A 35 27.15 6.51 11.48
N SER A 36 25.87 6.89 11.38
CA SER A 36 24.94 6.79 12.49
C SER A 36 24.56 5.33 12.79
N PRO A 37 24.66 4.86 14.05
CA PRO A 37 24.26 3.50 14.43
C PRO A 37 22.76 3.26 14.26
N VAL A 38 21.95 4.32 14.16
CA VAL A 38 20.50 4.26 13.92
C VAL A 38 20.18 3.51 12.63
N ALA A 39 21.04 3.59 11.61
CA ALA A 39 20.84 2.90 10.34
C ALA A 39 20.69 1.38 10.53
N LYS A 40 21.43 0.78 11.46
CA LYS A 40 21.35 -0.66 11.77
C LYS A 40 19.96 -1.05 12.26
N TYR A 41 19.35 -0.24 13.12
CA TYR A 41 18.00 -0.50 13.62
C TYR A 41 16.94 -0.33 12.53
N LEU A 42 17.12 0.62 11.61
CA LEU A 42 16.24 0.74 10.46
C LEU A 42 16.36 -0.48 9.52
N TYR A 43 17.57 -0.97 9.24
CA TYR A 43 17.72 -2.24 8.51
C TYR A 43 17.05 -3.40 9.24
N LEU A 44 17.16 -3.50 10.56
CA LEU A 44 16.48 -4.53 11.35
C LEU A 44 14.95 -4.42 11.25
N LEU A 45 14.42 -3.20 11.32
CA LEU A 45 12.98 -2.92 11.20
C LEU A 45 12.40 -3.43 9.87
N PHE A 46 13.13 -3.28 8.77
CA PHE A 46 12.68 -3.70 7.42
C PHE A 46 13.00 -5.16 7.07
N ARG A 47 13.73 -5.90 7.92
CA ARG A 47 14.12 -7.29 7.66
C ARG A 47 12.93 -8.27 7.53
N PRO A 48 11.82 -8.15 8.31
CA PRO A 48 10.69 -9.06 8.18
C PRO A 48 9.95 -8.91 6.84
N THR A 49 9.94 -7.71 6.26
CA THR A 49 9.25 -7.43 4.99
C THR A 49 10.16 -7.55 3.77
N CYS A 50 11.49 -7.53 3.96
CA CYS A 50 12.45 -7.58 2.88
C CYS A 50 13.74 -8.32 3.27
N HIS A 51 14.23 -9.16 2.36
CA HIS A 51 15.49 -9.88 2.53
C HIS A 51 16.74 -8.99 2.38
N GLN A 52 16.59 -7.76 1.86
CA GLN A 52 17.66 -6.75 1.76
C GLN A 52 18.96 -7.21 1.08
N ARG A 53 18.83 -8.10 0.09
CA ARG A 53 19.96 -8.61 -0.69
C ARG A 53 20.63 -7.48 -1.49
N PRO A 54 21.92 -7.17 -1.28
CA PRO A 54 22.64 -6.11 -1.98
C PRO A 54 22.44 -6.12 -3.51
N GLU A 55 22.51 -7.29 -4.13
CA GLU A 55 22.39 -7.46 -5.59
C GLU A 55 21.03 -7.00 -6.16
N ARG A 56 20.01 -6.91 -5.29
CA ARG A 56 18.62 -6.60 -5.67
C ARG A 56 18.16 -5.25 -5.12
N SER A 57 19.05 -4.47 -4.50
CA SER A 57 18.78 -3.18 -3.89
C SER A 57 19.37 -2.04 -4.70
N PHE A 58 18.75 -0.86 -4.62
CA PHE A 58 19.40 0.38 -5.04
C PHE A 58 20.40 0.85 -3.98
N PHE A 59 21.35 1.68 -4.38
CA PHE A 59 22.37 2.26 -3.51
C PHE A 59 22.32 3.78 -3.59
N LEU A 60 22.45 4.43 -2.44
CA LEU A 60 22.62 5.87 -2.29
C LEU A 60 23.84 6.11 -1.39
N TRP A 61 24.75 7.01 -1.80
CA TRP A 61 26.02 7.28 -1.10
C TRP A 61 26.87 6.02 -0.82
N GLY A 62 26.81 5.01 -1.70
CA GLY A 62 27.52 3.73 -1.49
C GLY A 62 26.85 2.79 -0.49
N HIS A 63 25.71 3.17 0.09
CA HIS A 63 24.94 2.33 1.02
C HIS A 63 23.65 1.83 0.36
N LYS A 64 23.33 0.56 0.55
CA LYS A 64 22.08 -0.02 0.03
C LYS A 64 20.87 0.64 0.67
N MET A 65 19.76 0.71 -0.07
CA MET A 65 18.47 1.10 0.49
C MET A 65 18.02 0.11 1.58
N ALA A 66 17.12 0.56 2.49
CA ALA A 66 16.58 -0.27 3.56
C ALA A 66 15.79 -1.50 3.06
N VAL A 67 15.37 -1.49 1.79
CA VAL A 67 14.64 -2.56 1.12
C VAL A 67 15.16 -2.76 -0.31
N CYS A 68 14.75 -3.85 -0.96
CA CYS A 68 15.12 -4.15 -2.35
C CYS A 68 14.35 -3.28 -3.35
N ALA A 69 14.82 -3.23 -4.60
CA ALA A 69 14.23 -2.42 -5.67
C ALA A 69 12.72 -2.68 -5.88
N ARG A 70 12.26 -3.92 -5.68
CA ARG A 70 10.83 -4.28 -5.76
C ARG A 70 10.03 -3.63 -4.64
N CYS A 71 10.46 -3.83 -3.39
CA CYS A 71 9.82 -3.24 -2.23
C CYS A 71 9.85 -1.70 -2.29
N THR A 72 10.94 -1.11 -2.78
CA THR A 72 11.02 0.34 -3.04
C THR A 72 9.89 0.79 -3.97
N GLY A 73 9.70 0.10 -5.11
CA GLY A 73 8.62 0.38 -6.05
C GLY A 73 7.24 0.22 -5.42
N THR A 74 7.02 -0.84 -4.65
CA THR A 74 5.75 -1.09 -3.97
C THR A 74 5.42 -0.02 -2.94
N TYR A 75 6.34 0.33 -2.03
CA TYR A 75 6.08 1.35 -1.00
C TYR A 75 5.90 2.76 -1.59
N ILE A 76 6.70 3.13 -2.59
CA ILE A 76 6.51 4.41 -3.31
C ILE A 76 5.15 4.44 -3.99
N SER A 77 4.75 3.34 -4.61
CA SER A 77 3.47 3.23 -5.32
C SER A 77 2.28 3.26 -4.36
N LEU A 78 2.34 2.56 -3.22
CA LEU A 78 1.32 2.61 -2.16
C LEU A 78 1.12 4.04 -1.64
N PHE A 79 2.22 4.77 -1.38
CA PHE A 79 2.16 6.17 -0.96
C PHE A 79 1.62 7.08 -2.08
N PHE A 80 2.20 7.01 -3.28
CA PHE A 80 1.87 7.92 -4.36
C PHE A 80 0.43 7.72 -4.85
N TRP A 81 0.05 6.49 -5.17
CA TRP A 81 -1.32 6.20 -5.61
C TRP A 81 -2.30 6.32 -4.45
N GLY A 82 -1.89 6.03 -3.22
CA GLY A 82 -2.71 6.27 -2.04
C GLY A 82 -3.08 7.74 -1.90
N LEU A 83 -2.11 8.64 -2.09
CA LEU A 83 -2.34 10.08 -2.12
C LEU A 83 -3.28 10.48 -3.26
N VAL A 84 -3.01 9.99 -4.48
CA VAL A 84 -3.82 10.28 -5.68
C VAL A 84 -5.27 9.83 -5.49
N PHE A 85 -5.51 8.58 -5.11
CA PHE A 85 -6.85 8.04 -4.88
C PHE A 85 -7.52 8.73 -3.69
N GLY A 86 -6.79 8.99 -2.61
CA GLY A 86 -7.31 9.73 -1.46
C GLY A 86 -7.79 11.14 -1.79
N ILE A 87 -7.17 11.80 -2.78
CA ILE A 87 -7.62 13.10 -3.31
C ILE A 87 -8.80 12.90 -4.27
N ILE A 88 -8.68 12.00 -5.26
CA ILE A 88 -9.73 11.84 -6.29
C ILE A 88 -11.05 11.38 -5.65
N LEU A 89 -11.01 10.45 -4.69
CA LEU A 89 -12.20 9.94 -4.01
C LEU A 89 -12.93 11.01 -3.18
N ARG A 90 -12.30 12.15 -2.87
CA ARG A 90 -13.02 13.31 -2.28
C ARG A 90 -13.98 13.97 -3.26
N PHE A 91 -13.70 13.86 -4.56
CA PHE A 91 -14.44 14.58 -5.60
C PHE A 91 -15.23 13.65 -6.53
N ARG A 92 -14.79 12.40 -6.71
CA ARG A 92 -15.41 11.46 -7.65
C ARG A 92 -15.45 10.06 -7.06
N LYS A 93 -16.59 9.38 -7.22
CA LYS A 93 -16.72 7.96 -6.88
C LYS A 93 -16.04 7.14 -7.97
N ILE A 94 -15.06 6.34 -7.58
CA ILE A 94 -14.38 5.37 -8.44
C ILE A 94 -14.83 3.98 -8.02
N LYS A 95 -15.08 3.09 -8.98
CA LYS A 95 -15.34 1.68 -8.68
C LYS A 95 -14.04 0.98 -8.30
N ALA A 96 -14.12 0.12 -7.28
CA ALA A 96 -13.01 -0.75 -6.92
C ALA A 96 -12.58 -1.60 -8.12
N LEU A 97 -11.28 -1.86 -8.22
CA LEU A 97 -10.76 -2.76 -9.25
C LEU A 97 -11.37 -4.17 -9.06
N PRO A 98 -11.97 -4.80 -10.08
CA PRO A 98 -12.49 -6.15 -9.93
C PRO A 98 -11.35 -7.15 -9.73
N LEU A 99 -11.63 -8.31 -9.13
CA LEU A 99 -10.61 -9.32 -8.78
C LEU A 99 -9.73 -9.74 -9.96
N TRP A 100 -10.29 -9.86 -11.17
CA TRP A 100 -9.53 -10.19 -12.37
C TRP A 100 -8.53 -9.08 -12.75
N GLY A 101 -8.91 -7.80 -12.61
CA GLY A 101 -8.05 -6.66 -12.88
C GLY A 101 -6.94 -6.53 -11.84
N PHE A 102 -7.28 -6.81 -10.58
CA PHE A 102 -6.30 -6.90 -9.50
C PHE A 102 -5.27 -8.00 -9.76
N ALA A 103 -5.72 -9.21 -10.12
CA ALA A 103 -4.85 -10.32 -10.49
C ALA A 103 -3.96 -9.97 -11.69
N LEU A 104 -4.52 -9.31 -12.71
CA LEU A 104 -3.78 -8.88 -13.89
C LEU A 104 -2.65 -7.90 -13.55
N LEU A 105 -2.88 -6.93 -12.66
CA LEU A 105 -1.83 -5.98 -12.25
C LEU A 105 -0.78 -6.58 -11.32
N LEU A 106 -1.13 -7.62 -10.55
CA LEU A 106 -0.17 -8.37 -9.74
C LEU A 106 0.65 -9.37 -10.57
N LEU A 107 0.12 -9.83 -11.70
CA LEU A 107 0.72 -10.86 -12.54
C LEU A 107 2.19 -10.56 -12.90
N PRO A 108 2.59 -9.34 -13.32
CA PRO A 108 3.99 -9.04 -13.63
C PRO A 108 4.93 -9.29 -12.45
N THR A 109 4.50 -8.98 -11.22
CA THR A 109 5.29 -9.24 -10.01
C THR A 109 5.36 -10.72 -9.68
N ALA A 110 4.24 -11.44 -9.84
CA ALA A 110 4.19 -12.88 -9.63
C ALA A 110 5.09 -13.63 -10.64
N VAL A 111 5.04 -13.24 -11.92
CA VAL A 111 5.88 -13.80 -12.98
C VAL A 111 7.35 -13.45 -12.75
N ASP A 112 7.67 -12.20 -12.44
CA ASP A 112 9.05 -11.78 -12.17
C ASP A 112 9.63 -12.44 -10.91
N GLY A 113 8.85 -12.54 -9.84
CA GLY A 113 9.24 -13.25 -8.63
C GLY A 113 9.37 -14.76 -8.86
N GLY A 114 8.40 -15.37 -9.53
CA GLY A 114 8.32 -16.80 -9.78
C GLY A 114 9.45 -17.28 -10.69
N THR A 115 9.64 -16.65 -11.85
CA THR A 115 10.71 -17.03 -12.80
C THR A 115 12.11 -16.89 -12.19
N GLN A 116 12.31 -15.93 -11.30
CA GLN A 116 13.56 -15.78 -10.56
C GLN A 116 13.70 -16.80 -9.43
N PHE A 117 12.60 -17.16 -8.75
CA PHE A 117 12.61 -18.17 -7.69
C PHE A 117 12.99 -19.56 -8.21
N VAL A 118 12.50 -19.92 -9.40
CA VAL A 118 12.82 -21.20 -10.05
C VAL A 118 14.14 -21.18 -10.84
N GLY A 119 14.90 -20.06 -10.81
CA GLY A 119 16.22 -19.96 -11.43
C GLY A 119 16.21 -19.83 -12.96
N LEU A 120 15.06 -19.55 -13.59
CA LEU A 120 14.97 -19.40 -15.04
C LEU A 120 15.65 -18.14 -15.57
N ARG A 121 15.69 -17.08 -14.76
CA ARG A 121 16.41 -15.84 -15.04
C ARG A 121 16.67 -15.03 -13.78
N GLU A 122 17.67 -14.16 -13.81
CA GLU A 122 17.80 -13.09 -12.84
C GLU A 122 17.00 -11.87 -13.29
N SER A 123 16.28 -11.23 -12.36
CA SER A 123 15.64 -9.95 -12.65
C SER A 123 16.65 -8.80 -12.62
N THR A 124 16.35 -7.73 -13.36
CA THR A 124 17.03 -6.45 -13.22
C THR A 124 16.35 -5.60 -12.15
N ASN A 125 17.06 -4.63 -11.57
CA ASN A 125 16.49 -3.73 -10.56
C ASN A 125 15.40 -2.81 -11.14
N ILE A 126 15.50 -2.45 -12.42
CA ILE A 126 14.47 -1.66 -13.11
C ILE A 126 13.19 -2.48 -13.27
N LEU A 127 13.28 -3.74 -13.69
CA LEU A 127 12.10 -4.61 -13.80
C LEU A 127 11.46 -4.86 -12.42
N ARG A 128 12.28 -5.08 -11.38
CA ARG A 128 11.81 -5.20 -9.99
C ARG A 128 11.04 -3.95 -9.56
N LEU A 129 11.55 -2.76 -9.89
CA LEU A 129 10.92 -1.49 -9.57
C LEU A 129 9.56 -1.35 -10.28
N ILE A 130 9.51 -1.57 -11.59
CA ILE A 130 8.28 -1.44 -12.39
C ILE A 130 7.21 -2.42 -11.90
N THR A 131 7.56 -3.70 -11.74
CA THR A 131 6.62 -4.72 -11.23
C THR A 131 6.14 -4.37 -9.82
N GLY A 132 7.03 -3.90 -8.94
CA GLY A 132 6.69 -3.40 -7.62
C GLY A 132 5.70 -2.22 -7.64
N ILE A 133 5.88 -1.28 -8.57
CA ILE A 133 4.96 -0.13 -8.77
C ILE A 133 3.57 -0.63 -9.18
N LEU A 134 3.49 -1.54 -10.14
CA LEU A 134 2.21 -2.11 -10.59
C LEU A 134 1.48 -2.81 -9.44
N SER A 135 2.20 -3.55 -8.59
CA SER A 135 1.61 -4.19 -7.42
C SER A 135 1.06 -3.18 -6.41
N GLY A 136 1.79 -2.10 -6.13
CA GLY A 136 1.29 -1.04 -5.24
C GLY A 136 0.02 -0.36 -5.77
N LEU A 137 -0.03 -0.09 -7.09
CA LEU A 137 -1.22 0.46 -7.74
C LEU A 137 -2.40 -0.50 -7.64
N ALA A 138 -2.17 -1.79 -7.90
CA ALA A 138 -3.19 -2.82 -7.77
C ALA A 138 -3.83 -2.80 -6.39
N VAL A 139 -3.01 -2.78 -5.33
CA VAL A 139 -3.48 -2.75 -3.94
C VAL A 139 -4.29 -1.49 -3.65
N VAL A 140 -3.79 -0.31 -4.02
CA VAL A 140 -4.52 0.95 -3.75
C VAL A 140 -5.85 0.98 -4.49
N TRP A 141 -5.88 0.68 -5.79
CA TRP A 141 -7.11 0.73 -6.59
C TRP A 141 -8.12 -0.34 -6.15
N PHE A 142 -7.66 -1.49 -5.67
CA PHE A 142 -8.55 -2.48 -5.09
C PHE A 142 -9.14 -2.01 -3.75
N VAL A 143 -8.30 -1.54 -2.82
CA VAL A 143 -8.69 -1.31 -1.42
C VAL A 143 -9.34 0.05 -1.18
N TYR A 144 -8.79 1.14 -1.71
CA TYR A 144 -9.22 2.50 -1.32
C TYR A 144 -10.66 2.81 -1.71
N PRO A 145 -11.13 2.49 -2.93
CA PRO A 145 -12.53 2.66 -3.28
C PRO A 145 -13.48 1.85 -2.39
N GLN A 146 -13.09 0.65 -1.94
CA GLN A 146 -13.92 -0.17 -1.04
C GLN A 146 -14.11 0.49 0.31
N ILE A 147 -13.03 1.01 0.93
CA ILE A 147 -13.12 1.76 2.20
C ILE A 147 -14.09 2.93 2.07
N TYR A 148 -14.06 3.62 0.93
CA TYR A 148 -14.94 4.76 0.67
C TYR A 148 -16.41 4.33 0.46
N LEU A 149 -16.66 3.24 -0.25
CA LEU A 149 -18.02 2.74 -0.51
C LEU A 149 -18.68 2.18 0.76
N LEU A 150 -17.92 1.47 1.61
CA LEU A 150 -18.42 0.95 2.90
C LEU A 150 -18.92 2.07 3.82
N GLU A 151 -18.28 3.23 3.76
CA GLU A 151 -18.69 4.42 4.53
C GLU A 151 -20.00 5.04 4.02
N GLU A 152 -20.31 4.90 2.72
CA GLU A 152 -21.58 5.41 2.16
C GLU A 152 -22.76 4.45 2.40
N GLU A 153 -22.52 3.15 2.50
CA GLU A 153 -23.58 2.15 2.76
C GLU A 153 -24.00 2.10 4.23
N GLN A 154 -23.09 2.43 5.16
CA GLN A 154 -23.34 2.35 6.61
C GLN A 154 -24.59 3.14 7.08
N PRO A 155 -24.78 4.43 6.72
CA PRO A 155 -25.93 5.21 7.19
C PRO A 155 -27.27 4.62 6.78
N LEU A 156 -27.35 4.04 5.58
CA LEU A 156 -28.57 3.40 5.07
C LEU A 156 -28.87 2.11 5.84
N SER A 157 -27.84 1.31 6.12
CA SER A 157 -28.01 0.08 6.91
C SER A 157 -28.44 0.37 8.35
N ASP A 158 -27.90 1.43 8.96
CA ASP A 158 -28.25 1.86 10.32
C ASP A 158 -29.72 2.32 10.39
N GLU A 159 -30.21 3.03 9.37
CA GLU A 159 -31.60 3.50 9.29
C GLU A 159 -32.59 2.36 9.04
N LEU A 160 -32.24 1.39 8.18
CA LEU A 160 -33.02 0.18 7.98
C LEU A 160 -33.09 -0.69 9.25
N ALA A 161 -31.98 -0.84 9.98
CA ALA A 161 -31.96 -1.56 11.25
C ALA A 161 -32.85 -0.88 12.31
N TYR A 162 -32.74 0.45 12.45
CA TYR A 162 -33.55 1.24 13.37
C TYR A 162 -35.05 1.18 13.06
N SER A 163 -35.41 1.29 11.77
CA SER A 163 -36.81 1.21 11.35
C SER A 163 -37.40 -0.19 11.58
N GLY A 164 -36.64 -1.25 11.35
CA GLY A 164 -37.04 -2.64 11.64
C GLY A 164 -37.32 -2.89 13.13
N GLU A 165 -36.44 -2.42 14.02
CA GLU A 165 -36.61 -2.53 15.47
C GLU A 165 -37.84 -1.76 15.98
N LYS A 166 -38.07 -0.56 15.45
CA LYS A 166 -39.30 0.21 15.74
C LYS A 166 -40.57 -0.49 15.28
N ALA A 167 -40.54 -1.19 14.14
CA ALA A 167 -41.69 -1.93 13.64
C ALA A 167 -42.01 -3.14 14.54
N SER A 168 -40.99 -3.87 15.02
CA SER A 168 -41.19 -5.00 15.94
C SER A 168 -41.74 -4.58 17.30
N LEU A 169 -41.31 -3.44 17.86
CA LEU A 169 -41.79 -2.94 19.15
C LEU A 169 -43.24 -2.45 19.14
N ARG A 170 -43.83 -2.19 17.97
CA ARG A 170 -45.24 -1.76 17.82
C ARG A 170 -46.22 -2.93 17.69
N GLN A 171 -45.73 -4.16 17.53
CA GLN A 171 -46.54 -5.35 17.27
C GLN A 171 -46.63 -6.30 18.48
N GLY A 172 -45.95 -6.00 19.59
CA GLY A 172 -46.04 -6.72 20.88
C GLY A 172 -46.65 -5.86 21.96
#